data_AF-A0A3N5BM36-F1
#
_entry.id   AF-A0A3N5BM36-F1
#
_cell.length_a   1.000
_cell.length_b   1.000
_cell.length_c   1.000
_cell.angle_alpha   90.00
_cell.angle_beta   90.00
_cell.angle_gamma   90.00
#
_symmetry.space_group_name_H-M   'P 1'
#
loop_
_entity.id
_entity.type
_entity.pdbx_description
1 polymer ?
#
loop_
_entity_poly.entity_id
_entity_poly.type
_entity_poly.pdbx_seq_one_letter_code
_entity_poly.pdbx_strand_id
1 'polypeptide(L)'
;MERMEHGERMALENFPKELAAKIREGKAAGLSDEQLVDGIINLGDVLAKFVKPDSPEEALLKEMWRMATPAEKRTMASLVLRLGSKVVH
;
A
#
# COMPACT_ATOMS: atom_id res chain seq x y z
N MET A 1 22.69 -15.37 -4.65
CA MET A 1 22.29 -13.96 -4.41
C MET A 1 21.35 -13.42 -5.50
N GLU A 2 21.44 -13.84 -6.77
CA GLU A 2 20.57 -13.31 -7.85
C GLU A 2 19.08 -13.67 -7.78
N ARG A 3 18.69 -14.75 -7.09
CA ARG A 3 17.27 -15.18 -7.04
C ARG A 3 16.39 -14.32 -6.11
N MET A 4 16.96 -13.55 -5.20
CA MET A 4 16.18 -12.75 -4.23
C MET A 4 15.72 -11.42 -4.82
N GLU A 5 16.52 -10.76 -5.68
CA GLU A 5 16.10 -9.51 -6.35
C GLU A 5 14.95 -9.69 -7.35
N HIS A 6 14.84 -10.87 -7.96
CA HIS A 6 13.82 -11.12 -8.98
C HIS A 6 12.42 -11.29 -8.36
N GLY A 7 12.33 -11.89 -7.16
CA GLY A 7 11.06 -11.99 -6.43
C GLY A 7 10.55 -10.63 -5.97
N GLU A 8 11.46 -9.76 -5.53
CA GLU A 8 11.14 -8.44 -5.00
C GLU A 8 10.67 -7.46 -6.10
N ARG A 9 11.33 -7.45 -7.26
CA ARG A 9 10.86 -6.71 -8.44
C ARG A 9 9.46 -7.15 -8.89
N MET A 10 9.22 -8.46 -8.92
CA MET A 10 7.90 -9.01 -9.29
C MET A 10 6.82 -8.62 -8.27
N ALA A 11 7.12 -8.59 -6.98
CA ALA A 11 6.19 -8.14 -5.95
C ALA A 11 5.84 -6.66 -6.09
N LEU A 12 6.84 -5.79 -6.32
CA LEU A 12 6.63 -4.37 -6.55
C LEU A 12 5.85 -4.07 -7.85
N GLU A 13 6.02 -4.88 -8.89
CA GLU A 13 5.25 -4.74 -10.14
C GLU A 13 3.80 -5.23 -10.01
N ASN A 14 3.55 -6.24 -9.18
CA ASN A 14 2.23 -6.84 -9.02
C ASN A 14 1.39 -6.15 -7.93
N PHE A 15 2.00 -5.64 -6.87
CA PHE A 15 1.30 -4.96 -5.78
C PHE A 15 0.39 -3.82 -6.25
N PRO A 16 0.81 -2.92 -7.16
CA PRO A 16 -0.07 -1.89 -7.70
C PRO A 16 -1.28 -2.45 -8.47
N LYS A 17 -1.13 -3.58 -9.18
CA LYS A 17 -2.21 -4.21 -9.95
C LYS A 17 -3.24 -4.87 -9.02
N GLU A 18 -2.78 -5.55 -7.97
CA GLU A 18 -3.66 -6.15 -6.97
C GLU A 18 -4.43 -5.08 -6.20
N LEU A 19 -3.74 -4.01 -5.79
CA LEU A 19 -4.34 -2.87 -5.14
C LEU A 19 -5.38 -2.19 -6.07
N ALA A 20 -5.04 -2.02 -7.35
CA ALA A 20 -5.96 -1.48 -8.36
C ALA A 20 -7.24 -2.32 -8.48
N ALA A 21 -7.12 -3.65 -8.48
CA ALA A 21 -8.27 -4.54 -8.51
C ALA A 21 -9.17 -4.36 -7.28
N LYS A 22 -8.58 -4.25 -6.08
CA LYS A 22 -9.32 -4.01 -4.83
C LYS A 22 -9.99 -2.64 -4.78
N ILE A 23 -9.32 -1.60 -5.27
CA ILE A 23 -9.90 -0.26 -5.41
C ILE A 23 -11.11 -0.31 -6.34
N ARG A 24 -11.00 -0.99 -7.50
CA ARG A 24 -12.11 -1.12 -8.46
C ARG A 24 -13.29 -1.88 -7.86
N GLU A 25 -13.05 -2.97 -7.15
CA GLU A 25 -14.09 -3.72 -6.43
C GLU A 25 -14.81 -2.83 -5.41
N GLY A 26 -14.07 -2.06 -4.60
CA GLY A 26 -14.64 -1.13 -3.63
C GLY A 26 -15.46 -0.02 -4.27
N LYS A 27 -14.97 0.59 -5.37
CA LYS A 27 -15.72 1.61 -6.12
C LYS A 27 -16.98 1.03 -6.75
N ALA A 28 -16.91 -0.18 -7.32
CA ALA A 28 -18.08 -0.87 -7.87
C ALA A 28 -19.13 -1.19 -6.79
N ALA A 29 -18.69 -1.42 -5.56
CA ALA A 29 -19.55 -1.58 -4.38
C ALA A 29 -20.07 -0.25 -3.80
N GLY A 30 -19.72 0.90 -4.39
CA GLY A 30 -20.19 2.23 -3.97
C GLY A 30 -19.36 2.90 -2.86
N LEU A 31 -18.17 2.40 -2.55
CA LEU A 31 -17.28 3.04 -1.58
C LEU A 31 -16.73 4.35 -2.13
N SER A 32 -16.72 5.39 -1.29
CA SER A 32 -16.06 6.66 -1.59
C SER A 32 -14.54 6.53 -1.50
N ASP A 33 -13.81 7.46 -2.14
CA ASP A 33 -12.35 7.51 -2.03
C ASP A 33 -11.89 7.68 -0.58
N GLU A 34 -12.68 8.39 0.24
CA GLU A 34 -12.43 8.56 1.67
C GLU A 34 -12.50 7.23 2.43
N GLN A 35 -13.51 6.40 2.17
CA GLN A 35 -13.62 5.06 2.76
C GLN A 35 -12.49 4.13 2.29
N LEU A 36 -12.05 4.26 1.05
CA LEU A 36 -10.90 3.51 0.53
C LEU A 36 -9.59 3.94 1.20
N VAL A 37 -9.39 5.24 1.40
CA VAL A 37 -8.25 5.79 2.15
C VAL A 37 -8.24 5.23 3.58
N ASP A 38 -9.37 5.24 4.26
CA ASP A 38 -9.48 4.71 5.62
C ASP A 38 -9.17 3.20 5.66
N GLY A 39 -9.62 2.44 4.66
CA GLY A 39 -9.25 1.03 4.47
C GLY A 39 -7.74 0.82 4.32
N ILE A 40 -7.07 1.65 3.51
CA ILE A 40 -5.61 1.60 3.32
C ILE A 40 -4.87 1.97 4.61
N ILE A 41 -5.35 2.95 5.37
CA ILE A 41 -4.76 3.30 6.68
C ILE A 41 -4.83 2.09 7.63
N ASN A 42 -6.01 1.45 7.72
CA ASN A 42 -6.19 0.27 8.57
C ASN A 42 -5.25 -0.87 8.16
N LEU A 43 -5.10 -1.11 6.85
CA LEU A 43 -4.15 -2.10 6.35
C LEU A 43 -2.71 -1.73 6.73
N GLY A 44 -2.30 -0.47 6.51
CA GLY A 44 -0.97 0.02 6.87
C GLY A 44 -0.67 -0.15 8.37
N ASP A 45 -1.65 0.13 9.23
CA ASP A 45 -1.52 -0.06 10.68
C ASP A 45 -1.40 -1.53 11.09
N VAL A 46 -2.10 -2.44 10.40
CA VAL A 46 -1.94 -3.90 10.60
C VAL A 46 -0.55 -4.35 10.15
N LEU A 47 -0.12 -3.97 8.94
CA LEU A 47 1.18 -4.35 8.40
C LEU A 47 2.32 -3.83 9.27
N ALA A 48 2.27 -2.56 9.69
CA ALA A 48 3.28 -1.96 10.55
C ALA A 48 3.39 -2.64 11.94
N LYS A 49 2.32 -3.30 12.42
CA LYS A 49 2.32 -4.03 13.69
C LYS A 49 2.81 -5.47 13.54
N PHE A 50 2.35 -6.18 12.52
CA PHE A 50 2.46 -7.64 12.48
C PHE A 50 3.42 -8.19 11.42
N VAL A 51 3.79 -7.40 10.42
CA VAL A 51 4.67 -7.87 9.33
C VAL A 51 6.12 -7.53 9.64
N LYS A 52 6.99 -8.53 9.55
CA LYS A 52 8.44 -8.34 9.56
C LYS A 52 8.85 -7.89 8.15
N PRO A 53 9.59 -6.79 8.00
CA PRO A 53 10.08 -6.38 6.69
C PRO A 53 11.11 -7.40 6.18
N ASP A 54 10.99 -7.77 4.92
CA ASP A 54 11.88 -8.72 4.24
C ASP A 54 13.01 -8.00 3.48
N SER A 55 12.90 -6.68 3.29
CA SER A 55 13.94 -5.84 2.68
C SER A 55 14.16 -4.49 3.38
N PRO A 56 15.32 -3.82 3.12
CA PRO A 56 15.61 -2.50 3.66
C PRO A 56 14.55 -1.44 3.32
N GLU A 57 13.99 -1.50 2.11
CA GLU A 57 12.95 -0.59 1.61
C GLU A 57 11.64 -0.77 2.39
N GLU A 58 11.24 -2.02 2.63
CA GLU A 58 10.08 -2.34 3.47
C GLU A 58 10.30 -1.91 4.93
N ALA A 59 11.52 -2.09 5.44
CA ALA A 59 11.89 -1.65 6.78
C ALA A 59 11.80 -0.13 6.92
N LEU A 60 12.30 0.61 5.92
CA LEU A 60 12.21 2.07 5.88
C LEU A 60 10.74 2.53 5.84
N LEU A 61 9.92 1.96 4.94
CA LEU A 61 8.50 2.31 4.83
C LEU A 61 7.75 2.04 6.15
N LYS A 62 8.04 0.92 6.80
CA LYS A 62 7.49 0.57 8.11
C LYS A 62 7.85 1.60 9.16
N GLU A 63 9.11 2.01 9.26
CA GLU A 63 9.54 3.00 10.25
C GLU A 63 8.97 4.39 9.95
N MET A 64 8.92 4.81 8.68
CA MET A 64 8.21 6.03 8.27
C MET A 64 6.74 6.00 8.70
N TRP A 65 6.05 4.88 8.46
CA TRP A 65 4.65 4.73 8.86
C TRP A 65 4.46 4.81 10.38
N ARG A 66 5.40 4.27 11.17
CA ARG A 66 5.34 4.32 12.63
C ARG A 66 5.61 5.71 13.20
N MET A 67 6.45 6.50 12.53
CA MET A 67 6.75 7.89 12.91
C MET A 67 5.68 8.88 12.44
N ALA A 68 4.95 8.54 11.37
CA ALA A 68 3.95 9.41 10.77
C ALA A 68 2.78 9.74 11.71
N THR A 69 2.44 11.03 11.75
CA THR A 69 1.21 11.55 12.34
C THR A 69 -0.03 11.03 11.60
N PRO A 70 -1.24 11.11 12.19
CA PRO A 70 -2.47 10.72 11.49
C PRO A 70 -2.67 11.40 10.12
N ALA A 71 -2.31 12.69 10.02
CA ALA A 71 -2.42 13.44 8.77
C ALA A 71 -1.41 12.95 7.70
N GLU A 72 -0.19 12.59 8.12
CA GLU A 72 0.82 12.05 7.21
C GLU A 72 0.45 10.64 6.74
N LYS A 73 -0.05 9.77 7.63
CA LYS A 73 -0.59 8.45 7.24
C LYS A 73 -1.72 8.58 6.23
N ARG A 74 -2.62 9.55 6.42
CA ARG A 74 -3.69 9.85 5.46
C ARG A 74 -3.14 10.31 4.11
N THR A 75 -2.10 11.12 4.12
CA THR A 75 -1.40 11.56 2.90
C THR A 75 -0.76 10.37 2.18
N MET A 76 -0.06 9.50 2.91
CA MET A 76 0.53 8.26 2.38
C MET A 76 -0.53 7.33 1.80
N ALA A 77 -1.62 7.08 2.52
CA ALA A 77 -2.74 6.27 2.02
C ALA A 77 -3.38 6.84 0.76
N SER A 78 -3.52 8.17 0.69
CA SER A 78 -4.03 8.86 -0.51
C SER A 78 -3.06 8.76 -1.70
N LEU A 79 -1.75 8.72 -1.46
CA LEU A 79 -0.75 8.44 -2.50
C LEU A 79 -0.87 6.98 -3.00
N VAL A 80 -1.03 6.03 -2.09
CA VAL A 80 -1.23 4.60 -2.41
C VAL A 80 -2.51 4.40 -3.24
N LEU A 81 -3.62 5.03 -2.85
CA LEU A 81 -4.87 5.00 -3.62
C LEU A 81 -4.70 5.54 -5.05
N ARG A 82 -4.00 6.67 -5.20
CA ARG A 82 -3.71 7.26 -6.52
C ARG A 82 -2.77 6.41 -7.35
N LEU A 83 -1.76 5.79 -6.74
CA LEU A 83 -0.86 4.86 -7.42
C LEU A 83 -1.64 3.67 -7.99
N GLY A 84 -2.45 3.01 -7.17
CA GLY A 84 -3.32 1.91 -7.62
C GLY A 84 -4.31 2.35 -8.70
N SER A 85 -4.86 3.57 -8.60
CA SER A 85 -5.78 4.10 -9.61
C SER A 85 -5.11 4.44 -10.95
N LYS A 86 -3.83 4.82 -10.96
CA LYS A 86 -3.07 5.11 -12.19
C LYS A 86 -2.71 3.86 -12.99
N VAL A 87 -2.51 2.72 -12.33
CA VAL A 87 -2.18 1.43 -12.98
C VAL A 87 -3.40 0.84 -13.72
N VAL A 88 -4.56 1.53 -13.67
CA VAL A 88 -5.81 1.15 -14.33
C VAL A 88 -5.94 1.73 -15.76
N HIS A 89 -4.98 2.54 -16.24
CA HIS A 89 -4.94 3.05 -17.62
C HIS A 89 -3.77 2.45 -18.39
#